data_AF-A0A9E5ZPN7-F1
#
_entry.id   AF-A0A9E5ZPN7-F1
#
_cell.length_a   1.000
_cell.length_b   1.000
_cell.length_c   1.000
_cell.angle_alpha   90.00
_cell.angle_beta   90.00
_cell.angle_gamma   90.00
#
_symmetry.space_group_name_H-M   'P 1'
#
loop_
_entity.id
_entity.type
_entity.pdbx_description
1 polymer ?
#
loop_
_entity_poly.entity_id
_entity_poly.type
_entity_poly.pdbx_seq_one_letter_code
_entity_poly.pdbx_strand_id
1 'polypeptide(L)'
;MNKKVLTFLGCICFLTSVAQISPDDMIIQMGRGLNIGNVLSAPTEGAWSPAIEQQYFIDVATAGFTNVRIPIDFYGVHTTGDTTGYATNNGTSGSYTGSSADYVVDPAYLNRLEEIIGWGLDEGLVIT
;
A
#
# COMPACT_ATOMS: atom_id res chain seq x y z
N MET A 1 -56.80 22.99 -26.01
CA MET A 1 -55.91 23.05 -24.84
C MET A 1 -56.52 22.17 -23.76
N ASN A 2 -55.97 20.96 -23.52
CA ASN A 2 -56.13 20.22 -22.25
C ASN A 2 -55.10 19.09 -22.23
N LYS A 3 -54.20 19.18 -21.23
CA LYS A 3 -52.93 18.47 -21.14
C LYS A 3 -53.17 17.04 -20.64
N LYS A 4 -52.77 16.04 -21.43
CA LYS A 4 -52.61 14.66 -20.93
C LYS A 4 -51.35 14.65 -20.06
N VAL A 5 -51.53 14.54 -18.75
CA VAL A 5 -50.43 14.33 -17.80
C VAL A 5 -49.99 12.88 -17.94
N LEU A 6 -48.86 12.67 -18.62
CA LEU A 6 -48.19 11.38 -18.69
C LEU A 6 -47.15 11.34 -17.56
N THR A 7 -47.52 10.72 -16.44
CA THR A 7 -46.60 10.50 -15.32
C THR A 7 -45.62 9.40 -15.72
N PHE A 8 -44.38 9.77 -16.04
CA PHE A 8 -43.29 8.83 -16.27
C PHE A 8 -42.71 8.43 -14.90
N LEU A 9 -43.07 7.25 -14.41
CA LEU A 9 -42.51 6.68 -13.18
C LEU A 9 -41.09 6.18 -13.50
N GLY A 10 -40.10 7.04 -13.27
CA GLY A 10 -38.69 6.67 -13.40
C GLY A 10 -38.30 5.71 -12.29
N CYS A 11 -38.10 4.43 -12.64
CA CYS A 11 -37.49 3.45 -11.75
C CYS A 11 -35.99 3.75 -11.69
N ILE A 12 -35.55 4.48 -10.66
CA ILE A 12 -34.12 4.64 -10.35
C ILE A 12 -33.68 3.32 -9.72
N CYS A 13 -33.08 2.43 -10.53
CA CYS A 13 -32.32 1.31 -10.01
C CYS A 13 -31.07 1.88 -9.33
N PHE A 14 -31.06 1.87 -8.00
CA PHE A 14 -29.83 2.06 -7.23
C PHE A 14 -28.90 0.88 -7.50
N LEU A 15 -27.98 1.03 -8.46
CA LEU A 15 -26.82 0.16 -8.61
C LEU A 15 -25.88 0.47 -7.44
N THR A 16 -26.00 -0.29 -6.34
CA THR A 16 -25.01 -0.27 -5.28
C THR A 16 -23.78 -1.01 -5.80
N SER A 17 -22.77 -0.28 -6.28
CA SER A 17 -21.45 -0.83 -6.53
C SER A 17 -20.81 -1.24 -5.21
N VAL A 18 -20.69 -2.54 -4.95
CA VAL A 18 -19.77 -3.06 -3.93
C VAL A 18 -18.36 -2.94 -4.51
N ALA A 19 -17.73 -1.80 -4.29
CA ALA A 19 -16.39 -1.50 -4.80
C ALA A 19 -15.26 -2.23 -4.04
N GLN A 20 -15.59 -2.93 -2.96
CA GLN A 20 -14.61 -3.54 -2.06
C GLN A 20 -14.68 -5.07 -2.15
N ILE A 21 -13.57 -5.67 -2.55
CA ILE A 21 -13.35 -7.12 -2.53
C ILE A 21 -13.37 -7.63 -1.07
N SER A 22 -13.96 -8.81 -0.84
CA SER A 22 -13.94 -9.41 0.50
C SER A 22 -12.52 -9.89 0.84
N PRO A 23 -12.15 -9.99 2.13
CA PRO A 23 -10.85 -10.56 2.51
C PRO A 23 -10.64 -11.98 1.96
N ASP A 24 -11.69 -12.81 1.94
CA ASP A 24 -11.63 -14.18 1.41
C ASP A 24 -11.35 -14.19 -0.10
N ASP A 25 -12.03 -13.34 -0.87
CA ASP A 25 -11.80 -13.19 -2.31
C ASP A 25 -10.40 -12.60 -2.60
N MET A 26 -9.91 -11.68 -1.76
CA MET A 26 -8.56 -11.11 -1.89
C MET A 26 -7.49 -12.17 -1.68
N ILE A 27 -7.66 -13.08 -0.72
CA ILE A 27 -6.72 -14.20 -0.51
C ILE A 27 -6.65 -15.07 -1.76
N ILE A 28 -7.79 -15.33 -2.41
CA ILE A 28 -7.84 -16.07 -3.68
C ILE A 28 -7.10 -15.31 -4.79
N GLN A 29 -7.32 -13.99 -4.89
CA GLN A 29 -6.65 -13.14 -5.88
C GLN A 29 -5.13 -13.04 -5.66
N MET A 30 -4.68 -12.91 -4.40
CA MET A 30 -3.27 -12.87 -4.04
C MET A 30 -2.53 -14.13 -4.49
N GLY A 31 -3.17 -15.30 -4.43
CA GLY A 31 -2.60 -16.56 -4.91
C GLY A 31 -1.22 -16.85 -4.31
N ARG A 32 -0.27 -17.25 -5.16
CA ARG A 32 1.13 -17.48 -4.73
C ARG A 32 1.91 -16.19 -4.80
N GLY A 33 2.72 -15.93 -3.78
CA GLY A 33 3.56 -14.73 -3.75
C GLY A 33 5.00 -14.94 -3.30
N LEU A 34 5.78 -13.86 -3.43
CA LEU A 34 7.20 -13.78 -3.10
C LEU A 34 7.47 -12.51 -2.29
N ASN A 35 8.46 -12.54 -1.39
CA ASN A 35 8.92 -11.35 -0.66
C ASN A 35 10.17 -10.75 -1.30
N ILE A 36 10.17 -9.44 -1.54
CA ILE A 36 11.41 -8.70 -1.84
C ILE A 36 12.13 -8.34 -0.53
N GLY A 37 12.61 -9.37 0.16
CA GLY A 37 13.32 -9.19 1.43
C GLY A 37 14.68 -8.51 1.25
N ASN A 38 15.17 -7.88 2.33
CA ASN A 38 16.51 -7.31 2.44
C ASN A 38 16.83 -6.16 1.46
N VAL A 39 15.82 -5.56 0.82
CA VAL A 39 16.02 -4.36 -0.01
C VAL A 39 15.51 -3.13 0.71
N LEU A 40 14.18 -2.91 0.76
CA LEU A 40 13.58 -1.77 1.46
C LEU A 40 13.42 -1.97 2.97
N SER A 41 13.63 -3.20 3.46
CA SER A 41 13.71 -3.50 4.88
C SER A 41 15.10 -3.28 5.47
N ALA A 42 16.07 -2.93 4.63
CA ALA A 42 17.41 -2.54 5.07
C ALA A 42 17.40 -1.05 5.46
N PRO A 43 18.35 -0.59 6.30
CA PRO A 43 18.41 0.81 6.74
C PRO A 43 18.52 1.82 5.58
N THR A 44 19.02 1.38 4.43
CA THR A 44 19.01 2.11 3.15
C THR A 44 18.90 1.09 2.01
N GLU A 45 18.18 1.43 0.94
CA GLU A 45 18.10 0.59 -0.26
C GLU A 45 19.51 0.36 -0.84
N GLY A 46 19.86 -0.89 -1.15
CA GLY A 46 21.21 -1.25 -1.60
C GLY A 46 22.15 -1.74 -0.49
N ALA A 47 21.80 -1.59 0.80
CA ALA A 47 22.72 -1.92 1.89
C ALA A 47 22.94 -3.43 2.10
N TRP A 48 21.89 -4.25 1.93
CA TRP A 48 21.98 -5.70 2.12
C TRP A 48 21.79 -6.50 0.82
N SER A 49 21.12 -5.90 -0.16
CA SER A 49 20.82 -6.47 -1.48
C SER A 49 20.72 -5.32 -2.49
N PRO A 50 20.95 -5.56 -3.80
CA PRO A 50 20.75 -4.54 -4.82
C PRO A 50 19.36 -3.88 -4.76
N ALA A 51 19.29 -2.64 -5.26
CA ALA A 51 18.05 -1.89 -5.34
C ALA A 51 16.99 -2.60 -6.19
N ILE A 52 15.71 -2.30 -5.93
CA ILE A 52 14.61 -2.88 -6.70
C ILE A 52 14.58 -2.26 -8.10
N GLU A 53 14.44 -3.10 -9.11
CA GLU A 53 14.28 -2.69 -10.51
C GLU A 53 12.94 -3.20 -11.04
N GLN A 54 12.34 -2.47 -12.00
CA GLN A 54 11.07 -2.84 -12.63
C GLN A 54 11.09 -4.27 -13.19
N GLN A 55 12.23 -4.70 -13.74
CA GLN A 55 12.39 -6.03 -14.33
C GLN A 55 12.04 -7.16 -13.35
N TYR A 56 12.27 -6.95 -12.05
CA TYR A 56 11.91 -7.94 -11.03
C TYR A 56 10.41 -8.26 -11.05
N PHE A 57 9.55 -7.24 -11.17
CA PHE A 57 8.10 -7.44 -11.19
C PHE A 57 7.64 -8.14 -12.47
N ILE A 58 8.23 -7.79 -13.61
CA ILE A 58 8.01 -8.47 -14.90
C ILE A 58 8.36 -9.95 -14.78
N ASP A 59 9.53 -10.27 -14.21
CA ASP A 59 10.00 -11.65 -14.08
C ASP A 59 9.11 -12.46 -13.13
N VAL A 60 8.70 -11.86 -12.01
CA VAL A 60 7.81 -12.50 -11.03
C VAL A 60 6.42 -12.77 -11.60
N ALA A 61 5.84 -11.81 -12.31
CA ALA A 61 4.56 -11.99 -13.01
C ALA A 61 4.68 -13.08 -14.10
N THR A 62 5.76 -13.04 -14.89
CA THR A 62 6.04 -14.04 -15.94
C THR A 62 6.21 -15.45 -15.36
N ALA A 63 6.80 -15.57 -14.17
CA ALA A 63 6.93 -16.84 -13.46
C ALA A 63 5.60 -17.36 -12.88
N GLY A 64 4.51 -16.60 -13.00
CA GLY A 64 3.17 -16.99 -12.59
C GLY A 64 2.85 -16.71 -11.12
N PHE A 65 3.62 -15.84 -10.46
CA PHE A 65 3.21 -15.30 -9.16
C PHE A 65 2.22 -14.16 -9.35
N THR A 66 1.32 -14.02 -8.39
CA THR A 66 0.21 -13.04 -8.43
C THR A 66 0.30 -12.04 -7.28
N ASN A 67 1.20 -12.26 -6.32
CA ASN A 67 1.41 -11.37 -5.18
C ASN A 67 2.90 -11.13 -4.91
N VAL A 68 3.25 -9.90 -4.59
CA VAL A 68 4.58 -9.53 -4.11
C VAL A 68 4.46 -8.78 -2.81
N ARG A 69 5.14 -9.29 -1.77
CA ARG A 69 5.26 -8.58 -0.50
C ARG A 69 6.55 -7.77 -0.48
N ILE A 70 6.44 -6.50 -0.13
CA ILE A 70 7.55 -5.56 -0.07
C ILE A 70 7.72 -5.11 1.38
N PRO A 71 8.63 -5.72 2.15
CA PRO A 71 8.91 -5.29 3.50
C PRO A 71 9.66 -3.94 3.48
N ILE A 72 9.10 -2.92 4.12
CA ILE A 72 9.58 -1.52 4.07
C ILE A 72 9.92 -1.05 5.50
N ASP A 73 11.10 -0.47 5.67
CA ASP A 73 11.54 0.17 6.91
C ASP A 73 11.39 1.70 6.82
N PHE A 74 10.68 2.31 7.77
CA PHE A 74 10.51 3.76 7.87
C PHE A 74 11.42 4.40 8.93
N TYR A 75 12.23 3.62 9.64
CA TYR A 75 13.08 4.14 10.72
C TYR A 75 14.32 4.90 10.20
N GLY A 76 14.97 5.61 11.12
CA GLY A 76 16.28 6.22 10.88
C GLY A 76 16.23 7.36 9.88
N VAL A 77 16.94 7.20 8.76
CA VAL A 77 17.10 8.27 7.76
C VAL A 77 15.83 8.57 6.96
N HIS A 78 14.85 7.66 6.99
CA HIS A 78 13.61 7.78 6.23
C HIS A 78 12.55 8.65 6.90
N THR A 79 12.65 8.85 8.22
CA THR A 79 11.69 9.65 8.98
C THR A 79 12.44 10.63 9.88
N THR A 80 12.18 11.91 9.69
CA THR A 80 12.65 12.97 10.58
C THR A 80 11.66 13.18 11.72
N GLY A 81 12.15 13.57 12.90
CA GLY A 81 11.29 13.66 14.07
C GLY A 81 12.02 13.64 15.40
N ASP A 82 11.28 13.95 16.47
CA ASP A 82 11.70 13.73 17.85
C ASP A 82 10.94 12.55 18.45
N THR A 83 11.65 11.47 18.72
CA THR A 83 11.08 10.25 19.31
C THR A 83 11.23 10.19 20.83
N THR A 84 11.77 11.23 21.47
CA THR A 84 11.96 11.28 22.93
C THR A 84 10.63 11.22 23.70
N GLY A 85 9.52 11.59 23.04
CA GLY A 85 8.16 11.44 23.58
C GLY A 85 7.61 10.01 23.60
N TYR A 86 8.27 9.05 22.94
CA TYR A 86 7.91 7.62 22.99
C TYR A 86 8.73 6.88 24.04
N ALA A 87 8.03 6.31 25.02
CA ALA A 87 8.64 5.36 25.93
C ALA A 87 8.78 3.98 25.26
N THR A 88 9.98 3.42 25.29
CA THR A 88 10.28 2.08 24.73
C THR A 88 9.83 0.93 25.63
N ASN A 89 9.44 1.24 26.86
CA ASN A 89 8.98 0.25 27.84
C ASN A 89 7.58 -0.24 27.52
N ASN A 90 7.34 -1.54 27.73
CA ASN A 90 6.03 -2.15 27.52
C ASN A 90 4.94 -1.47 28.39
N GLY A 91 3.75 -1.27 27.83
CA GLY A 91 2.58 -0.71 28.53
C GLY A 91 2.55 0.82 28.67
N THR A 92 3.43 1.55 27.98
CA THR A 92 3.54 3.02 28.10
C THR A 92 2.85 3.81 26.99
N SER A 93 2.07 3.15 26.12
CA SER A 93 1.37 3.81 25.01
C SER A 93 0.43 4.93 25.45
N GLY A 94 -0.18 4.82 26.63
CA GLY A 94 -1.04 5.87 27.20
C GLY A 94 -0.31 7.13 27.67
N SER A 95 1.03 7.10 27.75
CA SER A 95 1.87 8.24 28.11
C SER A 95 2.39 9.00 26.90
N TYR A 96 2.09 8.53 25.69
CA TYR A 96 2.47 9.23 24.47
C TYR A 96 1.68 10.53 24.35
N THR A 97 2.39 11.65 24.25
CA THR A 97 1.82 13.01 24.17
C THR A 97 2.22 13.75 22.88
N GLY A 98 2.95 13.08 21.98
CA GLY A 98 3.32 13.62 20.68
C GLY A 98 2.19 13.59 19.66
N SER A 99 2.49 14.02 18.45
CA SER A 99 1.59 14.09 17.30
C SER A 99 2.17 13.36 16.10
N SER A 100 1.34 13.01 15.12
CA SER A 100 1.83 12.51 13.83
C SER A 100 2.72 13.53 13.11
N ALA A 101 2.58 14.82 13.43
CA ALA A 101 3.46 15.87 12.92
C ALA A 101 4.92 15.72 13.37
N ASP A 102 5.19 14.94 14.42
CA ASP A 102 6.54 14.66 14.89
C ASP A 102 7.24 13.60 14.03
N TYR A 103 6.54 12.98 13.07
CA TYR A 103 7.03 11.92 12.20
C TYR A 103 6.85 12.30 10.74
N VAL A 104 7.84 13.00 10.19
CA VAL A 104 7.81 13.44 8.79
C VAL A 104 8.70 12.50 7.98
N VAL A 105 8.05 11.63 7.20
CA VAL A 105 8.73 10.75 6.24
C VAL A 105 9.30 11.60 5.10
N ASP A 106 10.52 11.29 4.68
CA ASP A 106 11.17 11.95 3.55
C ASP A 106 10.30 11.81 2.28
N PRO A 107 9.86 12.93 1.66
CA PRO A 107 9.11 12.88 0.41
C PRO A 107 9.83 12.15 -0.73
N ALA A 108 11.17 12.23 -0.79
CA ALA A 108 11.94 11.51 -1.81
C ALA A 108 11.85 9.99 -1.60
N TYR A 109 11.81 9.55 -0.34
CA TYR A 109 11.60 8.15 0.01
C TYR A 109 10.19 7.68 -0.39
N LEU A 110 9.15 8.47 -0.09
CA LEU A 110 7.79 8.14 -0.51
C LEU A 110 7.64 8.05 -2.04
N ASN A 111 8.27 8.95 -2.80
CA ASN A 111 8.27 8.88 -4.26
C ASN A 111 8.93 7.59 -4.77
N ARG A 112 10.02 7.15 -4.13
CA ARG A 112 10.68 5.88 -4.46
C ARG A 112 9.78 4.68 -4.16
N LEU A 113 9.04 4.70 -3.05
CA LEU A 113 8.05 3.66 -2.73
C LEU A 113 6.92 3.63 -3.76
N GLU A 114 6.40 4.79 -4.14
CA GLU A 114 5.35 4.91 -5.15
C GLU A 114 5.80 4.35 -6.51
N GLU A 115 7.03 4.65 -6.95
CA GLU A 115 7.60 4.10 -8.17
C GLU A 115 7.66 2.56 -8.13
N ILE A 116 8.22 1.99 -7.06
CA ILE A 116 8.37 0.54 -6.89
C ILE A 116 7.01 -0.16 -6.82
N ILE A 117 6.07 0.40 -6.06
CA ILE A 117 4.70 -0.14 -5.95
C ILE A 117 3.99 -0.04 -7.30
N GLY A 118 4.15 1.08 -8.00
CA GLY A 118 3.60 1.32 -9.33
C GLY A 118 4.03 0.24 -10.33
N TRP A 119 5.32 -0.09 -10.37
CA TRP A 119 5.82 -1.18 -11.23
C TRP A 119 5.14 -2.51 -10.94
N GLY A 120 4.92 -2.86 -9.67
CA GLY A 120 4.21 -4.09 -9.32
C GLY A 120 2.74 -4.08 -9.75
N LEU A 121 2.06 -2.95 -9.54
CA LEU A 121 0.66 -2.78 -9.92
C LEU A 121 0.47 -2.80 -11.45
N ASP A 122 1.40 -2.22 -12.20
CA ASP A 122 1.40 -2.21 -13.67
C ASP A 122 1.50 -3.63 -14.26
N GLU A 123 2.18 -4.55 -13.56
CA GLU A 123 2.26 -5.97 -13.91
C GLU A 123 1.04 -6.79 -13.41
N GLY A 124 0.04 -6.12 -12.83
CA GLY A 124 -1.18 -6.77 -12.33
C GLY A 124 -0.97 -7.60 -11.06
N LEU A 125 0.14 -7.40 -10.36
CA LEU A 125 0.43 -8.08 -9.10
C LEU A 125 -0.35 -7.42 -7.95
N VAL A 126 -0.79 -8.23 -6.98
CA VAL A 126 -1.18 -7.71 -5.68
C VAL A 126 0.08 -7.35 -4.91
N ILE A 127 0.15 -6.14 -4.35
CA ILE A 127 1.29 -5.67 -3.55
C ILE A 127 0.91 -5.66 -2.06
N THR A 128 1.76 -6.26 -1.23
CA THR A 128 1.53 -6.45 0.22
C THR A 128 2.73 -6.12 1.08
#